data_AF-A0A7J7EEG8-F1
#
_entry.id   AF-A0A7J7EEG8-F1
#
_cell.length_a   1.000
_cell.length_b   1.000
_cell.length_c   1.000
_cell.angle_alpha   90.00
_cell.angle_beta   90.00
_cell.angle_gamma   90.00
#
_symmetry.space_group_name_H-M   'P 1'
#
loop_
_entity.id
_entity.type
_entity.pdbx_description
1 polymer ?
#
loop_
_entity_poly.entity_id
_entity_poly.type
_entity_poly.pdbx_seq_one_letter_code
_entity_poly.pdbx_strand_id
1 'polypeptide(L)'
;MALNNFLFAQCVCYFLAFLFSFVVVVPLSENGHDFRGRCLLFTEGMWLSANLTVQERERFTVQEWGPPAACRFSLLASLLSLLLAAAHAWRTLFFLCKGHEGSFLYAFLNLLVSAFVVFLVFIASTIVSVGFTMWCDAVTEKGTVPHSCEELQDIDLELNVDNSAFYDQFAIAQFGLWASWLAWLAITILAFLKVHHNYRQEDLLDSLVHEKELLLAGPARRASFQEEKSAVI
;
A
#
# COMPACT_ATOMS: atom_id res chain seq x y z
N MET A 1 18.68 -22.11 3.64
CA MET A 1 18.07 -21.66 4.92
C MET A 1 17.63 -20.20 4.85
N ALA A 2 18.48 -19.26 4.42
CA ALA A 2 18.12 -17.83 4.30
C ALA A 2 16.94 -17.54 3.35
N LEU A 3 16.84 -18.21 2.21
CA LEU A 3 15.77 -18.00 1.22
C LEU A 3 14.35 -18.33 1.77
N ASN A 4 14.23 -19.39 2.59
CA ASN A 4 12.97 -19.76 3.22
C ASN A 4 12.51 -18.71 4.25
N ASN A 5 13.46 -18.08 4.95
CA ASN A 5 13.16 -17.00 5.89
C ASN A 5 12.66 -15.74 5.16
N PHE A 6 13.24 -15.40 4.00
CA PHE A 6 12.75 -14.28 3.16
C PHE A 6 11.34 -14.53 2.64
N LEU A 7 11.06 -15.74 2.14
CA LEU A 7 9.73 -16.10 1.64
C LEU A 7 8.68 -16.09 2.75
N PHE A 8 9.02 -16.60 3.94
CA PHE A 8 8.13 -16.57 5.10
C PHE A 8 7.82 -15.14 5.54
N ALA A 9 8.85 -14.28 5.66
CA ALA A 9 8.67 -12.87 6.00
C ALA A 9 7.79 -12.14 4.97
N GLN A 10 8.03 -12.37 3.67
CA GLN A 10 7.18 -11.82 2.60
C GLN A 10 5.72 -12.28 2.73
N CYS A 11 5.49 -13.56 3.03
CA CYS A 11 4.14 -14.10 3.22
C CYS A 11 3.40 -13.41 4.37
N VAL A 12 4.07 -13.21 5.51
CA VAL A 12 3.50 -12.50 6.67
C VAL A 12 3.18 -11.05 6.29
N CYS A 13 4.10 -10.35 5.62
CA CYS A 13 3.86 -8.96 5.21
C CYS A 13 2.70 -8.84 4.20
N TYR A 14 2.57 -9.74 3.23
CA TYR A 14 1.42 -9.74 2.31
C TYR A 14 0.09 -10.01 3.02
N PHE A 15 0.09 -10.90 4.01
CA PHE A 15 -1.10 -11.17 4.81
C PHE A 15 -1.51 -9.94 5.65
N LEU A 16 -0.54 -9.25 6.26
CA LEU A 16 -0.79 -7.98 6.97
C LEU A 16 -1.31 -6.90 6.02
N ALA A 17 -0.69 -6.74 4.84
CA ALA A 17 -1.15 -5.79 3.82
C ALA A 17 -2.58 -6.08 3.36
N PHE A 18 -2.95 -7.36 3.22
CA PHE A 18 -4.31 -7.80 2.93
C PHE A 18 -5.29 -7.37 4.04
N LEU A 19 -4.98 -7.70 5.30
CA LEU A 19 -5.84 -7.36 6.44
C LEU A 19 -6.04 -5.85 6.57
N PHE A 20 -4.96 -5.07 6.53
CA PHE A 20 -5.06 -3.62 6.65
C PHE A 20 -5.81 -3.00 5.47
N SER A 21 -5.61 -3.49 4.25
CA SER A 21 -6.38 -3.01 3.10
C SER A 21 -7.87 -3.36 3.22
N PHE A 22 -8.21 -4.53 3.75
CA PHE A 22 -9.60 -4.94 3.96
C PHE A 22 -10.30 -4.03 4.98
N VAL A 23 -9.62 -3.75 6.09
CA VAL A 23 -10.09 -2.82 7.14
C VAL A 23 -10.29 -1.39 6.63
N VAL A 24 -9.66 -1.01 5.51
CA VAL A 24 -9.91 0.30 4.86
C VAL A 24 -11.08 0.25 3.87
N VAL A 25 -11.15 -0.80 3.06
CA VAL A 25 -12.15 -0.90 1.99
C VAL A 25 -13.57 -0.86 2.55
N VAL A 26 -13.83 -1.61 3.63
CA VAL A 26 -15.16 -1.70 4.25
C VAL A 26 -15.68 -0.34 4.75
N PRO A 27 -14.99 0.39 5.64
CA PRO A 27 -15.50 1.67 6.13
C PRO A 27 -15.58 2.73 5.03
N LEU A 28 -14.67 2.75 4.04
CA LEU A 28 -14.78 3.69 2.92
C LEU A 28 -15.95 3.38 1.99
N SER A 29 -16.32 2.10 1.82
CA SER A 29 -17.50 1.73 1.03
C SER A 29 -18.80 2.06 1.75
N GLU A 30 -18.88 1.77 3.05
CA GLU A 30 -20.04 2.11 3.87
C GLU A 30 -20.22 3.64 3.91
N ASN A 31 -19.14 4.40 4.15
CA ASN A 31 -19.20 5.85 4.12
C ASN A 31 -19.72 6.40 2.79
N GLY A 32 -19.26 5.83 1.66
CA GLY A 32 -19.75 6.21 0.35
C GLY A 32 -21.25 5.94 0.17
N HIS A 33 -21.79 4.90 0.80
CA HIS A 33 -23.21 4.58 0.80
C HIS A 33 -24.01 5.53 1.71
N ASP A 34 -23.56 5.74 2.95
CA ASP A 34 -24.19 6.58 3.96
C ASP A 34 -24.34 8.03 3.50
N PHE A 35 -23.31 8.54 2.80
CA PHE A 35 -23.29 9.86 2.20
C PHE A 35 -23.90 9.92 0.79
N ARG A 36 -24.63 8.89 0.36
CA ARG A 36 -25.33 8.80 -0.95
C ARG A 36 -24.42 9.12 -2.15
N GLY A 37 -23.18 8.67 -2.09
CA GLY A 37 -22.16 8.88 -3.12
C GLY A 37 -21.47 10.25 -3.10
N ARG A 38 -21.79 11.12 -2.13
CA ARG A 38 -21.08 12.39 -1.90
C ARG A 38 -19.80 12.12 -1.11
N CYS A 39 -18.76 12.91 -1.35
CA CYS A 39 -17.48 12.74 -0.69
C CYS A 39 -17.36 13.70 0.49
N LEU A 40 -17.12 13.16 1.69
CA LEU A 40 -16.96 13.94 2.91
C LEU A 40 -15.61 14.66 2.96
N LEU A 41 -14.56 14.03 2.44
CA LEU A 41 -13.21 14.58 2.43
C LEU A 41 -13.18 15.92 1.67
N PHE A 42 -12.59 16.96 2.26
CA PHE A 42 -12.52 18.30 1.67
C PHE A 42 -13.90 18.98 1.48
N THR A 43 -14.92 18.59 2.24
CA THR A 43 -16.22 19.27 2.25
C THR A 43 -16.13 20.59 3.01
N GLU A 44 -16.76 21.63 2.48
CA GLU A 44 -16.86 22.94 3.10
C GLU A 44 -18.27 23.15 3.67
N GLY A 45 -18.34 23.61 4.93
CA GLY A 45 -19.59 23.93 5.59
C GLY A 45 -19.41 24.98 6.67
N MET A 46 -20.54 25.55 7.09
CA MET A 46 -20.58 26.59 8.12
C MET A 46 -21.77 26.40 9.04
N TRP A 47 -21.59 26.76 10.31
CA TRP A 47 -22.68 26.87 11.28
C TRP A 47 -23.43 28.19 11.05
N LEU A 48 -24.76 28.11 10.89
CA LEU A 48 -25.61 29.29 10.96
C LEU A 48 -26.09 29.47 12.40
N SER A 49 -25.70 30.58 13.01
CA SER A 49 -26.33 31.05 14.25
C SER A 49 -27.64 31.76 13.91
N ALA A 50 -28.77 31.17 14.31
CA ALA A 50 -30.06 31.85 14.21
C ALA A 50 -30.08 33.02 15.21
N ASN A 51 -30.36 34.24 14.73
CA ASN A 51 -30.51 35.42 15.57
C ASN A 51 -31.60 35.18 16.64
N LEU A 52 -31.18 35.18 17.91
CA LEU A 52 -31.94 35.43 19.14
C LEU A 52 -33.42 35.79 18.94
N THR A 53 -34.34 34.82 19.01
CA THR A 53 -35.72 35.01 19.49
C THR A 53 -36.50 33.70 19.60
N VAL A 54 -36.08 32.64 18.91
CA VAL A 54 -36.63 31.30 19.07
C VAL A 54 -35.46 30.37 19.35
N GLN A 55 -35.64 29.44 20.28
CA GLN A 55 -34.67 28.43 20.68
C GLN A 55 -34.48 27.42 19.53
N GLU A 56 -33.91 27.88 18.42
CA GLU A 56 -33.64 27.08 17.23
C GLU A 56 -32.19 26.62 17.23
N ARG A 57 -32.04 25.32 17.00
CA ARG A 57 -30.81 24.55 16.96
C ARG A 57 -29.76 25.23 16.08
N GLU A 58 -28.51 25.22 16.55
CA GLU A 58 -27.36 25.48 15.68
C GLU A 58 -27.45 24.52 14.49
N ARG A 59 -27.51 25.07 13.27
CA ARG A 59 -27.65 24.28 12.05
C ARG A 59 -26.35 24.33 11.26
N PHE A 60 -25.72 23.17 11.09
CA PHE A 60 -24.59 23.05 10.18
C PHE A 60 -25.11 22.96 8.74
N THR A 61 -24.54 23.76 7.85
CA THR A 61 -24.90 23.74 6.42
C THR A 61 -23.68 23.45 5.57
N VAL A 62 -23.79 22.44 4.71
CA VAL A 62 -22.76 22.14 3.71
C VAL A 62 -22.95 23.08 2.54
N GLN A 63 -21.91 23.85 2.23
CA GLN A 63 -21.87 24.74 1.08
C GLN A 63 -21.50 23.96 -0.17
N GLU A 64 -20.41 23.19 -0.08
CA GLU A 64 -19.88 22.41 -1.19
C GLU A 64 -19.34 21.06 -0.69
N TRP A 65 -19.78 19.98 -1.32
CA TRP A 65 -19.26 18.64 -1.06
C TRP A 65 -17.88 18.48 -1.69
N GLY A 66 -17.03 17.70 -1.01
CA GLY A 66 -15.71 17.40 -1.50
C GLY A 66 -15.68 16.76 -2.90
N PRO A 67 -14.53 16.85 -3.60
CA PRO A 67 -14.39 16.31 -4.94
C PRO A 67 -14.57 14.78 -4.91
N PRO A 68 -15.49 14.20 -5.73
CA PRO A 68 -15.73 12.75 -5.74
C PRO A 68 -14.48 11.92 -6.03
N ALA A 69 -13.51 12.50 -6.74
CA ALA A 69 -12.24 11.88 -7.05
C ALA A 69 -11.42 11.53 -5.79
N ALA A 70 -11.48 12.34 -4.72
CA ALA A 70 -10.73 12.09 -3.50
C ALA A 70 -11.17 10.78 -2.81
N CYS A 71 -12.46 10.63 -2.55
CA CYS A 71 -13.00 9.41 -1.95
C CYS A 71 -12.87 8.19 -2.88
N ARG A 72 -13.15 8.36 -4.18
CA ARG A 72 -13.03 7.27 -5.16
C ARG A 72 -11.59 6.79 -5.33
N PHE A 73 -10.63 7.71 -5.36
CA PHE A 73 -9.21 7.35 -5.46
C PHE A 73 -8.78 6.51 -4.26
N SER A 74 -9.09 6.94 -3.04
CA SER A 74 -8.72 6.21 -1.82
C SER A 74 -9.34 4.81 -1.78
N LEU A 75 -10.62 4.69 -2.15
CA LEU A 75 -11.29 3.38 -2.23
C LEU A 75 -10.64 2.47 -3.30
N LEU A 76 -10.39 2.99 -4.50
CA LEU A 76 -9.78 2.20 -5.58
C LEU A 76 -8.34 1.80 -5.27
N ALA A 77 -7.54 2.69 -4.67
CA ALA A 77 -6.18 2.40 -4.24
C ALA A 77 -6.17 1.27 -3.19
N SER A 78 -7.07 1.32 -2.21
CA SER A 78 -7.20 0.27 -1.19
C SER A 78 -7.73 -1.05 -1.75
N LEU A 79 -8.67 -1.02 -2.71
CA LEU A 79 -9.14 -2.22 -3.41
C LEU A 79 -8.01 -2.86 -4.24
N LEU A 80 -7.24 -2.06 -4.98
CA LEU A 80 -6.10 -2.56 -5.73
C LEU A 80 -5.04 -3.17 -4.80
N SER A 81 -4.73 -2.49 -3.70
CA SER A 81 -3.85 -2.98 -2.64
C SER A 81 -4.33 -4.32 -2.07
N LEU A 82 -5.63 -4.44 -1.76
CA LEU A 82 -6.25 -5.66 -1.24
C LEU A 82 -6.10 -6.83 -2.21
N LEU A 83 -6.45 -6.63 -3.49
CA LEU A 83 -6.42 -7.68 -4.51
C LEU A 83 -4.99 -8.14 -4.81
N LEU A 84 -4.05 -7.19 -4.90
CA LEU A 84 -2.64 -7.51 -5.11
C LEU A 84 -2.06 -8.24 -3.90
N ALA A 85 -2.33 -7.76 -2.68
CA ALA A 85 -1.88 -8.44 -1.46
C ALA A 85 -2.43 -9.87 -1.37
N ALA A 86 -3.71 -10.09 -1.71
CA ALA A 86 -4.31 -11.43 -1.75
C ALA A 86 -3.63 -12.33 -2.80
N ALA A 87 -3.45 -11.83 -4.02
CA ALA A 87 -2.80 -12.58 -5.11
C ALA A 87 -1.36 -12.96 -4.76
N HIS A 88 -0.60 -12.02 -4.20
CA HIS A 88 0.79 -12.25 -3.78
C HIS A 88 0.89 -13.14 -2.55
N ALA A 89 -0.01 -13.01 -1.56
CA ALA A 89 -0.07 -13.90 -0.39
C ALA A 89 -0.34 -15.35 -0.83
N TRP A 90 -1.38 -15.56 -1.64
CA TRP A 90 -1.73 -16.88 -2.19
C TRP A 90 -0.56 -17.51 -2.95
N ARG A 91 0.06 -16.75 -3.85
CA ARG A 91 1.20 -17.23 -4.64
C ARG A 91 2.41 -17.55 -3.77
N THR A 92 2.73 -16.70 -2.81
CA THR A 92 3.87 -16.91 -1.91
C THR A 92 3.64 -18.16 -1.06
N LEU A 93 2.43 -18.34 -0.53
CA LEU A 93 2.03 -19.55 0.19
C LEU A 93 2.18 -20.81 -0.66
N PHE A 94 1.69 -20.77 -1.92
CA PHE A 94 1.84 -21.88 -2.85
C PHE A 94 3.31 -22.25 -3.10
N PHE A 95 4.19 -21.25 -3.26
CA PHE A 95 5.61 -21.50 -3.42
C PHE A 95 6.30 -22.02 -2.17
N LEU A 96 5.90 -21.56 -0.97
CA LEU A 96 6.36 -22.18 0.28
C LEU A 96 5.97 -23.66 0.34
N CYS A 97 4.74 -24.02 -0.05
CA CYS A 97 4.27 -25.40 0.00
C CYS A 97 4.92 -26.31 -1.07
N LYS A 98 5.21 -25.79 -2.27
CA LYS A 98 5.79 -26.59 -3.37
C LYS A 98 7.32 -26.51 -3.49
N GLY A 99 7.97 -25.61 -2.77
CA GLY A 99 9.43 -25.46 -2.79
C GLY A 99 9.99 -24.96 -4.12
N HIS A 100 9.25 -24.16 -4.88
CA HIS A 100 9.68 -23.67 -6.19
C HIS A 100 10.47 -22.35 -6.07
N GLU A 101 11.60 -22.25 -6.79
CA GLU A 101 12.39 -21.02 -6.85
C GLU A 101 11.81 -20.04 -7.88
N GLY A 102 11.70 -18.77 -7.50
CA GLY A 102 11.19 -17.72 -8.37
C GLY A 102 12.30 -17.14 -9.26
N SER A 103 11.99 -16.89 -10.54
CA SER A 103 12.91 -16.25 -11.49
C SER A 103 13.29 -14.81 -11.09
N PHE A 104 14.48 -14.36 -11.49
CA PHE A 104 14.96 -12.98 -11.33
C PHE A 104 13.99 -11.94 -11.90
N LEU A 105 13.51 -12.13 -13.14
CA LEU A 105 12.56 -11.21 -13.79
C LEU A 105 11.29 -11.05 -12.97
N TYR A 106 10.82 -12.14 -12.35
CA TYR A 106 9.67 -12.08 -11.47
C TYR A 106 9.97 -11.30 -10.18
N ALA A 107 11.15 -11.47 -9.57
CA ALA A 107 11.55 -10.67 -8.41
C ALA A 107 11.60 -9.18 -8.73
N PHE A 108 12.11 -8.81 -9.92
CA PHE A 108 12.14 -7.43 -10.40
C PHE A 108 10.74 -6.86 -10.65
N LEU A 109 9.85 -7.59 -11.34
CA LEU A 109 8.47 -7.17 -11.52
C LEU A 109 7.72 -7.02 -10.18
N ASN A 110 7.95 -7.92 -9.24
CA ASN A 110 7.37 -7.84 -7.90
C ASN A 110 7.84 -6.57 -7.17
N LEU A 111 9.11 -6.18 -7.31
CA LEU A 111 9.63 -4.92 -6.76
C LEU A 111 8.92 -3.71 -7.39
N LEU A 112 8.78 -3.67 -8.72
CA LEU A 112 8.09 -2.57 -9.42
C LEU A 112 6.63 -2.44 -8.99
N VAL A 113 5.89 -3.56 -8.93
CA VAL A 113 4.50 -3.57 -8.49
C VAL A 113 4.39 -3.11 -7.03
N SER A 114 5.24 -3.62 -6.14
CA SER A 114 5.21 -3.24 -4.72
C SER A 114 5.51 -1.75 -4.53
N ALA A 115 6.50 -1.21 -5.23
CA ALA A 115 6.84 0.21 -5.19
C ALA A 115 5.69 1.10 -5.72
N PHE A 116 5.02 0.66 -6.79
CA PHE A 116 3.84 1.36 -7.31
C PHE A 116 2.70 1.38 -6.29
N VAL A 117 2.41 0.26 -5.64
CA VAL A 117 1.36 0.19 -4.61
C VAL A 117 1.72 1.04 -3.39
N VAL A 118 2.98 1.05 -2.93
CA VAL A 118 3.44 1.96 -1.86
C VAL A 118 3.08 3.41 -2.19
N PHE A 119 3.34 3.84 -3.43
CA PHE A 119 3.06 5.21 -3.85
C PHE A 119 1.55 5.52 -3.86
N LEU A 120 0.72 4.61 -4.40
CA LEU A 120 -0.73 4.80 -4.42
C LEU A 120 -1.33 4.85 -3.02
N VAL A 121 -0.93 3.91 -2.14
CA VAL A 121 -1.42 3.87 -0.76
C VAL A 121 -0.96 5.10 0.01
N PHE A 122 0.27 5.60 -0.20
CA PHE A 122 0.75 6.84 0.40
C PHE A 122 -0.11 8.06 0.04
N ILE A 123 -0.46 8.21 -1.24
CA ILE A 123 -1.34 9.29 -1.71
C ILE A 123 -2.72 9.14 -1.04
N ALA A 124 -3.28 7.92 -1.02
CA ALA A 124 -4.57 7.66 -0.38
C ALA A 124 -4.55 7.98 1.11
N SER A 125 -3.51 7.57 1.84
CA SER A 125 -3.29 7.91 3.25
C SER A 125 -3.29 9.42 3.49
N THR A 126 -2.63 10.17 2.60
CA THR A 126 -2.53 11.63 2.70
C THR A 126 -3.87 12.29 2.42
N ILE A 127 -4.56 11.88 1.34
CA ILE A 127 -5.90 12.39 0.96
C ILE A 127 -6.90 12.16 2.09
N VAL A 128 -6.95 10.95 2.65
CA VAL A 128 -7.86 10.63 3.75
C VAL A 128 -7.48 11.39 5.02
N SER A 129 -6.20 11.40 5.41
CA SER A 129 -5.77 12.10 6.64
C SER A 129 -6.09 13.60 6.58
N VAL A 130 -5.68 14.28 5.51
CA VAL A 130 -5.88 15.72 5.37
C VAL A 130 -7.36 16.05 5.18
N GLY A 131 -8.06 15.30 4.32
CA GLY A 131 -9.48 15.53 4.05
C GLY A 131 -10.36 15.30 5.28
N PHE A 132 -10.01 14.31 6.11
CA PHE A 132 -10.73 14.02 7.36
C PHE A 132 -10.46 15.09 8.43
N THR A 133 -9.20 15.53 8.59
CA THR A 133 -8.89 16.66 9.48
C THR A 133 -9.64 17.91 9.10
N MET A 134 -9.70 18.25 7.80
CA MET A 134 -10.46 19.43 7.36
C MET A 134 -11.96 19.30 7.58
N TRP A 135 -12.52 18.10 7.41
CA TRP A 135 -13.91 17.86 7.77
C TRP A 135 -14.15 18.10 9.26
N CYS A 136 -13.30 17.52 10.13
CA CYS A 136 -13.37 17.74 11.58
C CYS A 136 -13.24 19.22 11.95
N ASP A 137 -12.31 19.95 11.32
CA ASP A 137 -12.14 21.40 11.54
C ASP A 137 -13.38 22.19 11.09
N ALA A 138 -14.04 21.78 10.00
CA ALA A 138 -15.25 22.43 9.52
C ALA A 138 -16.43 22.21 10.48
N VAL A 139 -16.66 20.97 10.93
CA VAL A 139 -17.80 20.66 11.80
C VAL A 139 -17.59 21.13 13.24
N THR A 140 -16.34 21.18 13.73
CA THR A 140 -16.04 21.75 15.05
C THR A 140 -15.80 23.25 15.03
N GLU A 141 -15.83 23.88 13.84
CA GLU A 141 -15.43 25.28 13.61
C GLU A 141 -14.07 25.59 14.28
N LYS A 142 -13.08 24.70 14.06
CA LYS A 142 -11.74 24.74 14.66
C LYS A 142 -11.75 24.73 16.21
N GLY A 143 -12.74 24.08 16.81
CA GLY A 143 -12.87 23.90 18.26
C GLY A 143 -13.61 25.03 18.98
N THR A 144 -14.34 25.89 18.27
CA THR A 144 -15.26 26.86 18.90
C THR A 144 -16.55 26.21 19.36
N VAL A 145 -17.01 25.16 18.66
CA VAL A 145 -18.14 24.32 19.07
C VAL A 145 -17.72 23.47 20.28
N PRO A 146 -18.55 23.38 21.35
CA PRO A 146 -18.18 22.68 22.58
C PRO A 146 -18.13 21.15 22.49
N HIS A 147 -18.27 20.59 21.28
CA HIS A 147 -18.32 19.16 21.02
C HIS A 147 -17.09 18.71 20.23
N SER A 148 -16.60 17.50 20.54
CA SER A 148 -15.49 16.90 19.80
C SER A 148 -15.95 16.37 18.44
N CYS A 149 -15.04 16.23 17.46
CA CYS A 149 -15.40 15.70 16.14
C CYS A 149 -16.05 14.31 16.21
N GLU A 150 -15.65 13.49 17.20
CA GLU A 150 -16.26 12.19 17.48
C GLU A 150 -17.70 12.35 17.96
N GLU A 151 -17.96 13.22 18.93
CA GLU A 151 -19.31 13.48 19.45
C GLU A 151 -20.27 14.03 18.38
N LEU A 152 -19.75 14.75 17.38
CA LEU A 152 -20.56 15.27 16.27
C LEU A 152 -21.11 14.17 15.34
N GLN A 153 -20.60 12.94 15.41
CA GLN A 153 -21.20 11.83 14.67
C GLN A 153 -22.56 11.41 15.26
N ASP A 154 -22.76 11.59 16.57
CA ASP A 154 -24.00 11.24 17.28
C ASP A 154 -25.07 12.35 17.23
N ILE A 155 -24.73 13.52 16.68
CA ILE A 155 -25.62 14.68 16.56
C ILE A 155 -26.18 14.74 15.15
N ASP A 156 -27.49 14.89 14.99
CA ASP A 156 -28.10 15.11 13.67
C ASP A 156 -27.69 16.49 13.12
N LEU A 157 -26.77 16.49 12.15
CA LEU A 157 -26.29 17.68 11.46
C LEU A 157 -27.26 18.17 10.36
N GLU A 158 -28.45 17.56 10.22
CA GLU A 158 -29.49 17.89 9.25
C GLU A 158 -29.00 17.92 7.78
N LEU A 159 -28.05 17.04 7.47
CA LEU A 159 -27.36 16.96 6.17
C LEU A 159 -28.15 16.19 5.09
N ASN A 160 -29.28 15.57 5.45
CA ASN A 160 -30.04 14.63 4.61
C ASN A 160 -29.17 13.43 4.12
N VAL A 161 -28.22 13.01 4.95
CA VAL A 161 -27.36 11.83 4.82
C VAL A 161 -27.21 11.20 6.20
N ASP A 162 -26.73 9.95 6.26
CA ASP A 162 -26.44 9.31 7.54
C ASP A 162 -25.02 9.69 8.00
N ASN A 163 -24.93 10.39 9.13
CA ASN A 163 -23.65 10.82 9.72
C ASN A 163 -23.27 10.01 10.97
N SER A 164 -24.01 8.96 11.32
CA SER A 164 -23.90 8.28 12.62
C SER A 164 -22.57 7.54 12.88
N ALA A 165 -21.73 7.35 11.86
CA ALA A 165 -20.47 6.60 12.00
C ALA A 165 -19.30 7.21 11.21
N PHE A 166 -19.41 8.46 10.76
CA PHE A 166 -18.39 9.03 9.87
C PHE A 166 -17.00 9.08 10.55
N TYR A 167 -16.96 9.39 11.85
CA TYR A 167 -15.70 9.54 12.58
C TYR A 167 -15.01 8.18 12.70
N ASP A 168 -15.75 7.17 13.15
CA ASP A 168 -15.24 5.81 13.31
C ASP A 168 -14.78 5.21 11.98
N GLN A 169 -15.59 5.38 10.92
CA GLN A 169 -15.26 4.90 9.58
C GLN A 169 -13.94 5.51 9.08
N PHE A 170 -13.79 6.84 9.15
CA PHE A 170 -12.58 7.51 8.66
C PHE A 170 -11.36 7.31 9.58
N ALA A 171 -11.54 7.20 10.90
CA ALA A 171 -10.45 6.89 11.83
C ALA A 171 -9.87 5.49 11.57
N ILE A 172 -10.73 4.48 11.39
CA ILE A 172 -10.33 3.11 11.04
C ILE A 172 -9.65 3.09 9.67
N ALA A 173 -10.21 3.80 8.68
CA ALA A 173 -9.63 3.90 7.34
C ALA A 173 -8.25 4.58 7.36
N GLN A 174 -8.08 5.66 8.13
CA GLN A 174 -6.80 6.36 8.28
C GLN A 174 -5.73 5.43 8.88
N PHE A 175 -6.07 4.74 9.98
CA PHE A 175 -5.16 3.78 10.61
C PHE A 175 -4.79 2.65 9.64
N GLY A 176 -5.79 2.04 9.00
CA GLY A 176 -5.58 0.94 8.05
C GLY A 176 -4.75 1.35 6.83
N LEU A 177 -4.89 2.58 6.33
CA LEU A 177 -4.11 3.11 5.21
C LEU A 177 -2.62 3.26 5.57
N TRP A 178 -2.31 3.86 6.71
CA TRP A 178 -0.92 3.99 7.18
C TRP A 178 -0.29 2.63 7.53
N ALA A 179 -1.04 1.73 8.15
CA ALA A 179 -0.58 0.38 8.44
C ALA A 179 -0.32 -0.43 7.14
N SER A 180 -1.21 -0.32 6.16
CA SER A 180 -1.05 -0.92 4.83
C SER A 180 0.17 -0.36 4.11
N TRP A 181 0.39 0.96 4.17
CA TRP A 181 1.56 1.61 3.59
C TRP A 181 2.88 1.06 4.18
N LEU A 182 2.95 0.94 5.51
CA LEU A 182 4.12 0.35 6.18
C LEU A 182 4.35 -1.10 5.76
N ALA A 183 3.28 -1.90 5.64
CA ALA A 183 3.37 -3.28 5.16
C ALA A 183 3.92 -3.34 3.73
N TRP A 184 3.41 -2.50 2.82
CA TRP A 184 3.90 -2.42 1.44
C TRP A 184 5.34 -1.91 1.33
N LEU A 185 5.75 -0.99 2.21
CA LEU A 185 7.14 -0.58 2.32
C LEU A 185 8.04 -1.74 2.73
N ALA A 186 7.66 -2.50 3.76
CA ALA A 186 8.40 -3.67 4.19
C ALA A 186 8.50 -4.72 3.06
N ILE A 187 7.40 -4.97 2.34
CA ILE A 187 7.38 -5.83 1.15
C ILE A 187 8.37 -5.34 0.10
N THR A 188 8.37 -4.03 -0.20
CA THR A 188 9.24 -3.42 -1.20
C THR A 188 10.72 -3.56 -0.81
N ILE A 189 11.06 -3.35 0.47
CA ILE A 189 12.42 -3.56 0.99
C ILE A 189 12.83 -5.03 0.84
N LEU A 190 11.97 -5.98 1.24
CA LEU A 190 12.25 -7.41 1.09
C LEU A 190 12.40 -7.82 -0.39
N ALA A 191 11.58 -7.26 -1.28
CA ALA A 191 11.67 -7.50 -2.71
C ALA A 191 12.98 -6.95 -3.29
N PHE A 192 13.40 -5.76 -2.87
CA PHE A 192 14.67 -5.16 -3.26
C PHE A 192 15.87 -6.01 -2.80
N LEU A 193 15.87 -6.44 -1.53
CA LEU A 193 16.90 -7.33 -0.99
C LEU A 193 16.97 -8.65 -1.77
N LYS A 194 15.83 -9.21 -2.15
CA LYS A 194 15.75 -10.43 -2.97
C LYS A 194 16.34 -10.23 -4.37
N VAL A 195 15.98 -9.13 -5.04
CA VAL A 195 16.54 -8.80 -6.37
C VAL A 195 18.06 -8.60 -6.28
N HIS A 196 18.52 -7.87 -5.27
CA HIS A 196 19.94 -7.62 -5.05
C HIS A 196 20.72 -8.92 -4.77
N HIS A 197 20.16 -9.82 -3.96
CA HIS A 197 20.77 -11.12 -3.67
C HIS A 197 20.86 -11.99 -4.93
N ASN A 198 19.78 -12.07 -5.71
CA ASN A 198 19.75 -12.83 -6.95
C ASN A 198 20.76 -12.28 -7.97
N TYR A 199 20.82 -10.95 -8.15
CA TYR A 199 21.79 -10.31 -9.02
C TYR A 199 23.24 -10.62 -8.61
N ARG A 200 23.55 -10.56 -7.31
CA ARG A 200 24.88 -10.91 -6.79
C ARG A 200 25.24 -12.38 -6.98
N GLN A 201 24.26 -13.28 -6.93
CA GLN A 201 24.49 -14.71 -7.17
C GLN A 201 24.75 -15.01 -8.64
N GLU A 202 24.01 -14.38 -9.56
CA GLU A 202 24.22 -14.52 -11.00
C GLU A 202 25.63 -14.02 -11.41
N ASP A 203 26.04 -12.85 -10.91
CA ASP A 203 27.37 -12.27 -11.13
C ASP A 203 28.51 -13.18 -10.62
N LEU A 204 28.32 -13.81 -9.45
CA LEU A 204 29.27 -14.78 -8.91
C LEU A 204 29.35 -16.05 -9.77
N LEU A 205 28.19 -16.53 -10.25
CA LEU A 205 28.12 -17.72 -11.09
C LEU A 205 28.84 -17.50 -12.42
N ASP A 206 28.62 -16.34 -13.06
CA ASP A 206 29.27 -15.97 -14.32
C ASP A 206 30.79 -15.85 -14.14
N SER A 207 31.24 -15.27 -13.03
CA SER A 207 32.67 -15.19 -12.69
C SER A 207 33.30 -16.58 -12.55
N LEU A 208 32.62 -17.51 -11.86
CA LEU A 208 33.09 -18.89 -11.68
C LEU A 208 33.10 -19.68 -13.00
N VAL A 209 32.11 -19.47 -13.87
CA VAL A 209 32.08 -20.08 -15.21
C VAL A 209 33.23 -19.54 -16.06
N HIS A 210 33.48 -18.24 -16.02
CA HIS A 210 34.59 -17.62 -16.73
C HIS A 210 35.96 -18.18 -16.27
N GLU A 211 36.18 -18.28 -14.95
CA GLU A 211 37.39 -18.89 -14.40
C GLU A 211 37.53 -20.37 -14.80
N LYS A 212 36.42 -21.13 -14.79
CA LYS A 212 36.41 -22.52 -15.23
C LYS A 212 36.86 -22.65 -16.69
N GLU A 213 36.34 -21.82 -17.59
CA GLU A 213 36.73 -21.83 -19.01
C GLU A 213 38.22 -21.48 -19.19
N LEU A 214 38.75 -20.53 -18.43
CA LEU A 214 40.18 -20.21 -18.43
C LEU A 214 41.05 -21.39 -17.98
N LEU A 215 40.61 -22.11 -16.94
CA LEU A 215 41.31 -23.31 -16.44
C LEU A 215 41.23 -24.49 -17.41
N LEU A 216 40.13 -24.64 -18.16
CA LEU A 216 39.98 -25.69 -19.18
C LEU A 216 40.75 -25.37 -20.48
N ALA A 217 40.93 -24.09 -20.81
CA ALA A 217 41.75 -23.66 -21.95
C ALA A 217 43.26 -23.81 -21.71
N GLY A 218 43.71 -23.79 -20.45
CA GLY A 218 45.12 -23.92 -20.06
C GLY A 218 45.81 -25.24 -20.48
N PRO A 219 45.21 -26.43 -20.26
CA PRO A 219 45.75 -27.72 -20.69
C PRO A 219 45.81 -27.88 -22.22
N ALA A 220 44.78 -27.41 -22.94
CA ALA A 220 44.70 -27.52 -24.39
C ALA A 220 45.81 -26.71 -25.09
N ARG A 221 46.15 -25.53 -24.56
CA ARG A 221 47.21 -24.67 -25.10
C ARG A 221 48.62 -25.17 -24.81
N ARG A 222 48.83 -25.96 -23.74
CA ARG A 222 50.12 -26.62 -23.46
C ARG A 222 50.31 -27.89 -24.30
N ALA A 223 49.24 -28.65 -24.56
CA ALA A 223 49.31 -29.83 -25.43
C ALA A 223 49.67 -29.44 -26.88
N SER A 224 49.03 -28.41 -27.45
CA SER A 224 49.31 -27.96 -28.82
C SER A 224 50.73 -27.43 -28.99
N PHE A 225 51.26 -26.69 -28.01
CA PHE A 225 52.63 -26.15 -28.04
C PHE A 225 53.71 -27.24 -27.93
N GLN A 226 53.38 -28.37 -27.29
CA GLN A 226 54.31 -29.49 -27.11
C GLN A 226 54.28 -30.46 -28.31
N GLU A 227 53.14 -30.57 -28.99
CA GLU A 227 52.99 -31.26 -30.28
C GLU A 227 53.72 -30.51 -31.40
N GLU A 228 53.57 -29.18 -31.47
CA GLU A 228 54.24 -28.33 -32.46
C GLU A 228 55.77 -28.35 -32.32
N LYS A 229 56.30 -28.45 -31.10
CA LYS A 229 57.75 -28.64 -30.85
C LYS A 229 58.26 -30.05 -31.17
N SER A 230 57.41 -31.07 -31.16
CA SER A 230 57.82 -32.46 -31.43
C SER A 230 57.71 -32.83 -32.91
N ALA A 231 56.92 -32.08 -33.69
CA ALA A 231 56.80 -32.24 -35.15
C ALA A 231 57.93 -31.56 -35.95
N VAL A 232 58.81 -30.80 -35.27
CA VAL A 232 60.02 -30.18 -35.85
C VAL A 232 61.25 -31.00 -35.43
N ILE A 233 61.33 -32.26 -35.87
CA ILE A 233 62.57 -33.07 -35.89
C ILE A 233 62.60 -33.86 -37.19
#